data_AF-A0A3M1IKN1-F1
#
_entry.id   AF-A0A3M1IKN1-F1
#
_cell.length_a   1.000
_cell.length_b   1.000
_cell.length_c   1.000
_cell.angle_alpha   90.00
_cell.angle_beta   90.00
_cell.angle_gamma   90.00
#
_symmetry.space_group_name_H-M   'P 1'
#
loop_
_entity.id
_entity.type
_entity.pdbx_description
1 polymer ?
#
loop_
_entity_poly.entity_id
_entity_poly.type
_entity_poly.pdbx_seq_one_letter_code
_entity_poly.pdbx_strand_id
1 'polypeptide(L)'
;MKTSFLLLTVSGLLLAGCGGKPEESGAQPASQSTNQPQSQAQSGNPISAPVDYLGAVGQAGQHAAKVVDLVQVQTAIRQFHAVEDRYPKNLQELVSAG
;
A
#
# COMPACT_ATOMS: atom_id res chain seq x y z
N MET A 1 -40.42 -16.04 10.16
CA MET A 1 -39.55 -17.13 9.66
C MET A 1 -38.53 -16.70 8.58
N LYS A 2 -38.57 -15.47 8.03
CA LYS A 2 -37.56 -14.98 7.06
C LYS A 2 -36.38 -14.23 7.69
N THR A 3 -36.54 -13.70 8.90
CA THR A 3 -35.48 -12.98 9.64
C THR A 3 -34.49 -13.92 10.33
N SER A 4 -34.88 -15.15 10.66
CA SER A 4 -33.96 -16.15 11.25
C SER A 4 -32.89 -16.64 10.27
N PHE A 5 -33.21 -16.73 8.97
CA PHE A 5 -32.23 -17.12 7.95
C PHE A 5 -31.15 -16.05 7.72
N LEU A 6 -31.49 -14.78 7.93
CA LEU A 6 -30.60 -13.65 7.71
C LEU A 6 -29.61 -13.45 8.88
N LEU A 7 -30.00 -13.86 10.09
CA LEU A 7 -29.12 -13.84 11.27
C LEU A 7 -28.03 -14.93 11.23
N LEU A 8 -28.32 -16.10 10.63
CA LEU A 8 -27.36 -17.21 10.54
C LEU A 8 -26.23 -16.95 9.53
N THR A 9 -26.48 -16.21 8.45
CA THR A 9 -25.48 -15.91 7.41
C THR A 9 -24.47 -14.84 7.83
N VAL A 10 -24.88 -13.86 8.64
CA VAL A 10 -23.97 -12.82 9.17
C VAL A 10 -22.95 -13.39 10.15
N SER A 11 -23.34 -14.39 10.96
CA SER A 11 -22.41 -14.99 11.92
C SER A 11 -21.32 -15.85 11.27
N GLY A 12 -21.56 -16.40 10.07
CA GLY A 12 -20.57 -17.21 9.33
C GLY A 12 -19.44 -16.38 8.71
N LEU A 13 -19.72 -15.13 8.30
CA LEU A 13 -18.73 -14.26 7.68
C LEU A 13 -17.67 -13.74 8.67
N LEU A 14 -17.98 -13.71 9.96
CA LEU A 14 -17.08 -13.21 11.01
C LEU A 14 -16.02 -14.25 11.43
N LEU A 15 -16.23 -15.55 11.18
CA LEU A 15 -15.28 -16.62 11.54
C LEU A 15 -14.42 -17.14 10.37
N ALA A 16 -14.69 -16.73 9.13
CA ALA A 16 -13.86 -17.08 7.97
C ALA A 16 -12.66 -16.12 7.77
N GLY A 17 -12.36 -15.28 8.76
CA GLY A 17 -11.32 -14.24 8.72
C GLY A 17 -10.22 -14.43 9.75
N CYS A 18 -9.80 -15.67 10.06
CA CYS A 18 -8.53 -15.94 10.73
C CYS A 18 -8.13 -17.41 10.55
N GLY A 19 -7.10 -17.70 9.75
CA GLY A 19 -6.58 -19.06 9.60
C GLY A 19 -5.46 -19.16 8.58
N GLY A 20 -4.22 -19.33 9.07
CA GLY A 20 -3.02 -19.53 8.27
C GLY A 20 -2.97 -20.86 7.50
N LYS A 21 -2.02 -20.92 6.56
CA LYS A 21 -1.68 -21.98 5.60
C LYS A 21 -1.67 -23.42 6.16
N PRO A 22 -1.85 -24.41 5.26
CA PRO A 22 -0.76 -25.34 4.98
C PRO A 22 -0.40 -25.43 3.49
N GLU A 23 0.89 -25.67 3.23
CA GLU A 23 1.48 -26.04 1.95
C GLU A 23 0.94 -27.40 1.44
N GLU A 24 0.76 -27.56 0.12
CA GLU A 24 1.65 -28.42 -0.70
C GLU A 24 1.20 -28.48 -2.18
N SER A 25 2.19 -28.19 -3.04
CA SER A 25 2.46 -28.73 -4.39
C SER A 25 1.42 -28.69 -5.52
N GLY A 26 1.78 -27.98 -6.60
CA GLY A 26 1.45 -28.42 -7.97
C GLY A 26 1.09 -27.32 -8.97
N ALA A 27 2.02 -27.06 -9.89
CA ALA A 27 1.85 -26.39 -11.19
C ALA A 27 1.68 -24.85 -11.22
N GLN A 28 2.81 -24.21 -11.49
CA GLN A 28 2.94 -22.87 -12.07
C GLN A 28 2.19 -22.75 -13.41
N PRO A 29 1.67 -21.56 -13.73
CA PRO A 29 2.16 -20.85 -14.89
C PRO A 29 2.71 -19.48 -14.51
N ALA A 30 3.86 -19.16 -15.11
CA ALA A 30 4.57 -17.92 -14.91
C ALA A 30 3.68 -16.73 -15.30
N SER A 31 3.59 -15.76 -14.41
CA SER A 31 3.17 -14.39 -14.73
C SER A 31 4.11 -13.48 -13.96
N GLN A 32 5.31 -13.29 -14.51
CA GLN A 32 6.23 -12.26 -14.07
C GLN A 32 5.57 -10.90 -14.27
N SER A 33 5.11 -10.31 -13.18
CA SER A 33 4.67 -8.92 -13.13
C SER A 33 5.90 -8.01 -13.08
N THR A 34 6.00 -7.08 -14.02
CA THR A 34 7.15 -6.26 -14.42
C THR A 34 7.62 -5.21 -13.39
N ASN A 35 7.20 -5.24 -12.12
CA ASN A 35 7.59 -4.22 -11.13
C ASN A 35 7.95 -4.81 -9.76
N GLN A 36 8.99 -5.65 -9.70
CA GLN A 36 9.71 -5.88 -8.44
C GLN A 36 11.21 -5.70 -8.65
N PRO A 37 11.85 -4.98 -7.72
CA PRO A 37 12.53 -5.68 -6.67
C PRO A 37 11.74 -5.47 -5.38
N GLN A 38 11.05 -6.54 -4.95
CA GLN A 38 10.73 -6.69 -3.54
C GLN A 38 12.08 -6.82 -2.88
N SER A 39 12.59 -5.72 -2.33
CA SER A 39 13.74 -5.72 -1.46
C SER A 39 13.43 -6.79 -0.42
N GLN A 40 14.13 -7.93 -0.55
CA GLN A 40 14.16 -8.97 0.44
C GLN A 40 14.29 -8.26 1.78
N ALA A 41 13.29 -8.38 2.66
CA ALA A 41 13.50 -8.01 4.05
C ALA A 41 14.59 -8.98 4.54
N GLN A 42 15.85 -8.56 4.37
CA GLN A 42 17.01 -9.31 4.77
C GLN A 42 16.84 -9.50 6.27
N SER A 43 16.60 -10.72 6.70
CA SER A 43 16.67 -11.10 8.10
C SER A 43 18.03 -10.62 8.61
N GLY A 44 18.03 -9.53 9.40
CA GLY A 44 19.25 -8.82 9.77
C GLY A 44 20.25 -9.75 10.45
N ASN A 45 21.47 -9.78 9.96
CA ASN A 45 22.55 -10.48 10.64
C ASN A 45 22.86 -9.71 11.94
N PRO A 46 22.81 -10.33 13.13
CA PRO A 46 23.02 -9.61 14.40
C PRO A 46 24.39 -8.92 14.50
N ILE A 47 25.38 -9.33 13.68
CA ILE A 47 26.67 -8.66 13.59
C ILE A 47 26.58 -7.32 12.83
N SER A 48 25.70 -7.20 11.83
CA SER A 48 25.47 -5.96 11.08
C SER A 48 24.32 -5.11 11.64
N ALA A 49 23.62 -5.57 12.69
CA ALA A 49 22.46 -4.88 13.24
C ALA A 49 22.66 -3.38 13.57
N PRO A 50 23.80 -2.92 14.13
CA PRO A 50 24.00 -1.49 14.39
C PRO A 50 24.10 -0.65 13.11
N VAL A 51 24.79 -1.16 12.08
CA VAL A 51 24.93 -0.45 10.79
C VAL A 51 23.66 -0.55 9.97
N ASP A 52 22.95 -1.68 10.06
CA ASP A 52 21.68 -1.91 9.38
C ASP A 52 20.59 -0.98 9.94
N TYR A 53 20.56 -0.73 11.25
CA TYR A 53 19.64 0.23 11.84
C TYR A 53 19.91 1.65 11.33
N LEU A 54 21.16 2.11 11.35
CA LEU A 54 21.52 3.45 10.85
C LEU A 54 21.20 3.60 9.35
N GLY A 55 21.51 2.58 8.56
CA GLY A 55 21.16 2.52 7.14
C GLY A 55 19.64 2.56 6.92
N ALA A 56 18.88 1.79 7.69
CA ALA A 56 17.43 1.75 7.63
C ALA A 56 16.79 3.09 8.03
N VAL A 57 17.29 3.76 9.08
CA VAL A 57 16.81 5.08 9.49
C VAL A 57 17.08 6.13 8.40
N GLY A 58 18.27 6.11 7.79
CA GLY A 58 18.60 7.00 6.68
C GLY A 58 17.68 6.77 5.47
N GLN A 59 17.48 5.51 5.08
CA GLN A 59 16.58 5.15 3.98
C GLN A 59 15.12 5.52 4.29
N ALA A 60 14.66 5.30 5.53
CA ALA A 60 13.32 5.66 5.98
C ALA A 60 13.10 7.18 5.94
N GLY A 61 14.08 7.98 6.37
CA GLY A 61 14.02 9.43 6.29
C GLY A 61 13.87 9.95 4.86
N GLN A 62 14.68 9.42 3.93
CA GLN A 62 14.60 9.79 2.51
C GLN A 62 13.26 9.37 1.88
N HIS A 63 12.77 8.18 2.23
CA HIS A 63 11.47 7.71 1.77
C HIS A 63 10.33 8.59 2.32
N ALA A 64 10.38 8.94 3.60
CA ALA A 64 9.39 9.80 4.23
C ALA A 64 9.35 11.19 3.58
N ALA A 65 10.51 11.82 3.34
CA ALA A 65 10.59 13.11 2.64
C ALA A 65 9.92 13.04 1.26
N LYS A 66 10.25 12.00 0.47
CA LYS A 66 9.63 11.79 -0.85
C LYS A 66 8.12 11.60 -0.79
N VAL A 67 7.63 10.82 0.17
CA VAL A 67 6.18 10.58 0.32
C VAL A 67 5.46 11.85 0.75
N VAL A 68 5.99 12.59 1.73
CA VAL A 68 5.40 13.83 2.24
C VAL A 68 5.27 14.87 1.12
N ASP A 69 6.31 15.05 0.31
CA ASP A 69 6.28 15.99 -0.82
C ASP A 69 5.19 15.63 -1.84
N LEU A 70 5.00 14.34 -2.12
CA LEU A 70 3.97 13.87 -3.05
C LEU A 70 2.54 13.99 -2.48
N VAL A 71 2.36 13.88 -1.17
CA VAL A 71 1.03 14.02 -0.53
C VAL A 71 0.44 15.40 -0.78
N GLN A 72 1.26 16.45 -0.72
CA GLN A 72 0.80 17.82 -0.95
C GLN A 72 0.32 18.01 -2.39
N VAL A 73 1.10 17.55 -3.36
CA VAL A 73 0.73 17.60 -4.79
C VAL A 73 -0.54 16.78 -5.06
N GLN A 74 -0.62 15.56 -4.52
CA GLN A 74 -1.78 14.68 -4.68
C GLN A 74 -3.05 15.32 -4.10
N THR A 75 -2.92 16.00 -2.96
CA THR A 75 -4.04 16.70 -2.31
C THR A 75 -4.52 17.86 -3.16
N ALA A 76 -3.61 18.68 -3.70
CA ALA A 76 -3.96 19.77 -4.62
C ALA A 76 -4.67 19.25 -5.89
N ILE A 77 -4.20 18.13 -6.46
CA ILE A 77 -4.86 17.48 -7.61
C ILE A 77 -6.30 17.08 -7.30
N ARG A 78 -6.54 16.47 -6.12
CA ARG A 78 -7.89 16.06 -5.70
C ARG A 78 -8.80 17.25 -5.49
N GLN A 79 -8.28 18.33 -4.89
CA GLN A 79 -9.03 19.57 -4.70
C GLN A 79 -9.39 20.21 -6.03
N PHE A 80 -8.43 20.31 -6.95
CA PHE A 80 -8.67 20.82 -8.30
C PHE A 80 -9.76 20.01 -9.01
N HIS A 81 -9.67 18.69 -9.00
CA HIS A 81 -10.69 17.82 -9.60
C HIS A 81 -12.07 17.99 -8.97
N ALA A 82 -12.14 18.22 -7.65
CA ALA A 82 -13.42 18.44 -6.98
C ALA A 82 -14.10 19.77 -7.39
N VAL A 83 -13.32 20.76 -7.83
CA VAL A 83 -13.82 22.09 -8.25
C VAL A 83 -14.09 22.14 -9.75
N GLU A 84 -13.17 21.62 -10.56
CA GLU A 84 -13.17 21.77 -12.02
C GLU A 84 -13.78 20.57 -12.75
N ASP A 85 -14.16 19.50 -12.03
CA ASP A 85 -14.65 18.21 -12.55
C ASP A 85 -13.73 17.57 -13.60
N ARG A 86 -12.44 17.94 -13.55
CA ARG A 86 -11.39 17.43 -14.44
C ARG A 86 -10.05 17.46 -13.73
N TYR A 87 -9.11 16.65 -14.20
CA TYR A 87 -7.72 16.70 -13.72
C TYR A 87 -6.94 17.88 -14.35
N PRO A 88 -5.95 18.44 -13.63
CA PRO A 88 -5.10 19.50 -14.13
C PRO A 88 -4.21 18.96 -15.27
N LYS A 89 -3.99 19.76 -16.32
CA LYS A 89 -3.14 19.35 -17.46
C LYS A 89 -1.65 19.49 -17.16
N ASN A 90 -1.31 20.38 -16.24
CA ASN A 90 0.05 20.66 -15.83
C ASN A 90 0.04 21.16 -14.37
N LEU A 91 1.22 21.15 -13.73
CA LEU A 91 1.36 21.62 -12.35
C LEU A 91 1.11 23.13 -12.21
N GLN A 92 1.24 23.88 -13.31
CA GLN A 92 0.99 25.33 -13.30
C GLN A 92 -0.48 25.65 -13.00
N GLU A 93 -1.42 24.84 -13.53
CA GLU A 93 -2.85 24.95 -13.23
C GLU A 93 -3.14 24.81 -11.72
N LEU A 94 -2.43 23.90 -11.03
CA LEU A 94 -2.55 23.74 -9.58
C LEU A 94 -2.03 24.95 -8.80
N VAL A 95 -0.95 25.58 -9.28
CA VAL A 95 -0.38 26.78 -8.66
C VAL A 95 -1.28 28.00 -8.91
N SER A 96 -1.89 28.11 -10.10
CA SER A 96 -2.79 29.23 -10.42
C SER A 96 -4.16 29.13 -9.78
N ALA A 97 -4.62 27.91 -9.48
CA ALA A 97 -5.88 27.66 -8.77
C ALA A 97 -5.72 27.77 -7.24
N GLY A 98 -4.48 27.92 -6.75
CA GLY A 98 -4.10 28.03 -5.34
C GLY A 98 -3.93 29.47 -4.87
#